data_AF-A0AAI9IG19-F1
#
_entry.id   AF-A0AAI9IG19-F1
#
_cell.length_a   1.000
_cell.length_b   1.000
_cell.length_c   1.000
_cell.angle_alpha   90.00
_cell.angle_beta   90.00
_cell.angle_gamma   90.00
#
_symmetry.space_group_name_H-M   'P 1'
#
loop_
_entity.id
_entity.type
_entity.pdbx_description
1 polymer ?
#
loop_
_entity_poly.entity_id
_entity_poly.type
_entity_poly.pdbx_seq_one_letter_code
_entity_poly.pdbx_strand_id
1 'polypeptide(L)'
;MNGDEVIAIYESISQLTDEMLAAARAADWDLLAGLEAQCGKHIANLRNCEDHVSLPEALRNRKVDIIKKILEDDRHIRNLTEPGLRKLSALIQSNQTEQKLLNTYGMGS
;
A
#
# COMPACT_ATOMS: atom_id res chain seq x y z
N MET A 1 8.82 -19.01 -17.65
CA MET A 1 8.08 -19.10 -16.37
C MET A 1 7.03 -20.19 -16.50
N ASN A 2 6.95 -21.10 -15.55
CA ASN A 2 5.90 -22.09 -15.40
C ASN A 2 4.85 -21.62 -14.37
N GLY A 3 3.77 -22.38 -14.21
CA GLY A 3 2.68 -21.99 -13.30
C GLY A 3 3.08 -21.94 -11.82
N ASP A 4 4.01 -22.79 -11.39
CA ASP A 4 4.48 -22.82 -10.00
C ASP A 4 5.36 -21.61 -9.68
N GLU A 5 6.20 -21.17 -10.62
CA GLU A 5 6.99 -19.94 -10.51
C GLU A 5 6.08 -18.70 -10.38
N VAL A 6 4.97 -18.66 -11.10
CA VAL A 6 3.96 -17.59 -10.97
C VAL A 6 3.37 -17.59 -9.55
N ILE A 7 2.97 -18.76 -9.03
CA ILE A 7 2.45 -18.87 -7.67
C ILE A 7 3.48 -18.45 -6.62
N ALA A 8 4.74 -18.85 -6.76
CA ALA A 8 5.79 -18.45 -5.83
C ALA A 8 5.98 -16.92 -5.77
N ILE A 9 5.81 -16.23 -6.90
CA ILE A 9 5.86 -14.75 -6.92
C ILE A 9 4.65 -14.16 -6.20
N TYR A 10 3.44 -14.69 -6.42
CA TYR A 10 2.24 -14.26 -5.69
C TYR A 10 2.39 -14.49 -4.17
N GLU A 11 2.93 -15.64 -3.75
CA GLU A 11 3.21 -15.93 -2.33
C GLU A 11 4.24 -14.96 -1.75
N SER A 12 5.29 -14.64 -2.51
CA SER A 12 6.30 -13.65 -2.10
C SER A 12 5.69 -12.25 -1.91
N ILE A 13 4.78 -11.84 -2.81
CA ILE A 13 4.06 -10.57 -2.66
C ILE A 13 3.19 -10.60 -1.40
N SER A 14 2.48 -11.70 -1.14
CA SER A 14 1.65 -11.82 0.06
C SER A 14 2.47 -11.74 1.35
N GLN A 15 3.66 -12.36 1.39
CA GLN A 15 4.56 -12.24 2.53
C GLN A 15 5.07 -10.80 2.70
N LEU A 16 5.37 -10.12 1.60
CA LEU A 16 5.77 -8.71 1.65
C LEU A 16 4.64 -7.81 2.17
N THR A 17 3.39 -8.08 1.79
CA THR A 17 2.23 -7.36 2.33
C THR A 17 2.02 -7.64 3.82
N ASP A 18 2.32 -8.85 4.32
CA ASP A 18 2.33 -9.13 5.76
C ASP A 18 3.35 -8.25 6.50
N GLU A 19 4.56 -8.11 5.94
CA GLU A 19 5.61 -7.25 6.48
C GLU A 19 5.19 -5.77 6.47
N MET A 20 4.53 -5.31 5.40
CA MET A 20 3.95 -3.96 5.33
C MET A 20 2.90 -3.76 6.44
N LEU A 21 2.03 -4.74 6.67
CA LEU A 21 1.03 -4.68 7.73
C LEU A 21 1.69 -4.62 9.12
N ALA A 22 2.76 -5.39 9.34
CA ALA A 22 3.54 -5.34 10.58
C ALA A 22 4.18 -3.96 10.79
N ALA A 23 4.81 -3.38 9.75
CA ALA A 23 5.39 -2.05 9.80
C ALA A 23 4.32 -0.96 10.09
N ALA A 24 3.16 -1.05 9.44
CA ALA A 24 2.05 -0.13 9.69
C ALA A 24 1.51 -0.22 11.13
N ARG A 25 1.45 -1.44 11.71
CA ARG A 25 1.07 -1.65 13.11
C ARG A 25 2.10 -1.09 14.09
N ALA A 26 3.38 -1.17 13.74
CA ALA A 26 4.48 -0.59 14.52
C ALA A 26 4.65 0.93 14.32
N ALA A 27 3.88 1.53 13.41
CA ALA A 27 4.03 2.92 12.97
C ALA A 27 5.42 3.25 12.40
N ASP A 28 6.10 2.24 11.83
CA ASP A 28 7.38 2.41 11.13
C ASP A 28 7.12 2.81 9.67
N TRP A 29 6.94 4.11 9.46
CA TRP A 29 6.53 4.64 8.15
C TRP A 29 7.65 4.58 7.11
N ASP A 30 8.91 4.66 7.53
CA ASP A 30 10.06 4.56 6.64
C ASP A 30 10.20 3.12 6.12
N LEU A 31 10.07 2.13 7.00
CA LEU A 31 10.03 0.73 6.60
C LEU A 31 8.83 0.44 5.70
N LEU A 32 7.65 0.95 6.04
CA LEU A 32 6.43 0.77 5.23
C LEU A 32 6.62 1.31 3.79
N ALA A 33 7.18 2.51 3.63
CA ALA A 33 7.46 3.10 2.32
C ALA A 33 8.50 2.30 1.52
N GLY A 34 9.54 1.79 2.19
CA GLY A 34 10.55 0.92 1.58
C GLY A 34 9.97 -0.40 1.09
N LEU A 35 9.07 -1.01 1.85
CA LEU A 35 8.37 -2.25 1.48
C LEU A 35 7.37 -2.02 0.34
N GLU A 36 6.63 -0.90 0.34
CA GLU A 36 5.72 -0.54 -0.76
C GLU A 36 6.47 -0.42 -2.10
N ALA A 37 7.64 0.24 -2.10
CA ALA A 37 8.47 0.37 -3.30
C ALA A 37 8.98 -0.99 -3.82
N GLN A 38 9.27 -1.94 -2.92
CA GLN A 38 9.64 -3.30 -3.30
C GLN A 38 8.43 -4.05 -3.89
N CYS A 39 7.25 -3.91 -3.27
CA CYS A 39 6.01 -4.53 -3.74
C CYS A 39 5.66 -4.08 -5.16
N GLY A 40 5.78 -2.78 -5.45
CA GLY A 40 5.57 -2.23 -6.80
C GLY A 40 6.49 -2.86 -7.86
N LYS A 41 7.75 -3.14 -7.53
CA LYS A 41 8.70 -3.81 -8.44
C LYS A 41 8.30 -5.27 -8.70
N HIS A 42 7.92 -6.00 -7.66
CA HIS A 42 7.47 -7.39 -7.79
C HIS A 42 6.21 -7.51 -8.65
N ILE A 43 5.22 -6.63 -8.44
CA ILE A 43 3.99 -6.59 -9.24
C ILE A 43 4.28 -6.22 -10.71
N ALA A 44 5.16 -5.25 -10.94
CA ALA A 44 5.54 -4.85 -12.31
C ALA A 44 6.22 -6.01 -13.07
N ASN A 45 7.14 -6.72 -12.41
CA ASN A 45 7.79 -7.89 -12.99
C ASN A 45 6.80 -9.02 -13.25
N LEU A 46 5.88 -9.27 -12.31
CA LEU A 46 4.85 -10.31 -12.44
C LEU A 46 3.95 -10.05 -13.66
N ARG A 47 3.49 -8.82 -13.85
CA ARG A 47 2.67 -8.44 -15.02
C ARG A 47 3.37 -8.75 -16.36
N ASN A 48 4.68 -8.53 -16.44
CA ASN A 48 5.44 -8.79 -17.67
C ASN A 48 5.64 -10.29 -17.96
N CYS A 49 5.52 -11.14 -16.95
CA CYS A 49 5.79 -12.57 -17.08
C CYS A 49 4.53 -13.44 -17.09
N GLU A 50 3.42 -12.96 -16.56
CA GLU A 50 2.19 -13.74 -16.38
C GLU A 50 1.40 -13.96 -17.68
N ASP A 51 1.38 -12.99 -18.59
CA ASP A 51 0.58 -13.03 -19.83
C ASP A 51 0.88 -14.23 -20.75
N HIS A 52 2.00 -14.92 -20.51
CA HIS A 52 2.47 -16.06 -21.30
C HIS A 52 2.30 -17.42 -20.61
N VAL A 53 1.68 -17.48 -19.42
CA VAL A 53 1.61 -18.72 -18.61
C VAL A 53 0.17 -19.23 -18.50
N SER A 54 -0.08 -20.43 -19.02
CA SER A 54 -1.34 -21.14 -18.80
C SER A 54 -1.34 -21.82 -17.43
N LEU A 55 -2.25 -21.39 -16.55
CA LEU A 55 -2.40 -21.95 -15.20
C LEU A 55 -3.48 -23.04 -15.16
N PRO A 56 -3.15 -24.26 -14.70
CA PRO A 56 -4.13 -25.28 -14.32
C PRO A 56 -5.12 -24.74 -13.27
N GLU A 57 -6.31 -25.32 -13.22
CA GLU A 57 -7.40 -24.85 -12.36
C GLU A 57 -7.02 -24.76 -10.87
N ALA A 58 -6.29 -25.76 -10.36
CA ALA A 58 -5.81 -25.74 -8.98
C ALA A 58 -4.91 -24.53 -8.67
N LEU A 59 -4.01 -24.17 -9.60
CA LEU A 59 -3.14 -23.00 -9.44
C LEU A 59 -3.92 -21.69 -9.58
N ARG A 60 -4.94 -21.63 -10.45
CA ARG A 60 -5.82 -20.46 -10.52
C ARG A 60 -6.57 -20.22 -9.22
N ASN A 61 -7.09 -21.26 -8.58
CA ASN A 61 -7.76 -21.14 -7.28
C ASN A 61 -6.80 -20.65 -6.21
N ARG A 62 -5.59 -21.24 -6.15
CA ARG A 62 -4.55 -20.80 -5.21
C ARG A 62 -4.15 -19.34 -5.42
N LYS A 63 -3.99 -18.90 -6.67
CA LYS A 63 -3.74 -17.50 -7.02
C LYS A 63 -4.85 -16.58 -6.48
N VAL A 64 -6.11 -16.95 -6.65
CA VAL A 64 -7.26 -16.16 -6.17
C VAL A 64 -7.23 -16.02 -4.64
N ASP A 65 -6.91 -17.09 -3.92
CA ASP A 65 -6.82 -17.05 -2.46
C ASP A 65 -5.69 -16.13 -1.97
N ILE A 66 -4.54 -16.16 -2.64
CA ILE A 66 -3.42 -15.27 -2.34
C ILE A 66 -3.80 -13.80 -2.61
N ILE A 67 -4.47 -13.50 -3.73
CA ILE A 67 -4.92 -12.14 -4.05
C ILE A 67 -5.90 -11.62 -2.99
N LYS A 68 -6.84 -12.45 -2.53
CA LYS A 68 -7.79 -12.06 -1.48
C LYS A 68 -7.06 -11.68 -0.20
N LYS A 69 -6.05 -12.46 0.21
CA LYS A 69 -5.22 -12.15 1.38
C LYS A 69 -4.52 -10.79 1.23
N ILE A 70 -3.83 -10.56 0.11
CA ILE A 70 -3.16 -9.28 -0.17
C ILE A 70 -4.15 -8.10 -0.06
N LEU A 71 -5.34 -8.22 -0.63
CA LEU A 71 -6.36 -7.17 -0.58
C LEU A 71 -6.90 -6.90 0.84
N GLU A 72 -6.99 -7.95 1.66
CA GLU A 72 -7.38 -7.83 3.07
C GLU A 72 -6.29 -7.11 3.88
N ASP A 73 -5.03 -7.48 3.69
CA ASP A 73 -3.89 -6.84 4.36
C ASP A 73 -3.75 -5.37 3.93
N ASP A 74 -3.90 -5.06 2.64
CA ASP A 74 -3.93 -3.69 2.12
C ASP A 74 -5.04 -2.86 2.77
N ARG A 75 -6.22 -3.45 2.99
CA ARG A 75 -7.33 -2.79 3.69
C ARG A 75 -6.95 -2.50 5.14
N HIS A 76 -6.29 -3.43 5.83
CA HIS A 76 -5.80 -3.19 7.19
C HIS A 76 -4.74 -2.09 7.24
N ILE A 77 -3.80 -2.07 6.30
CA ILE A 77 -2.78 -1.01 6.19
C ILE A 77 -3.45 0.36 6.03
N ARG A 78 -4.42 0.49 5.09
CA ARG A 78 -5.16 1.75 4.89
C ARG A 78 -5.91 2.21 6.14
N ASN A 79 -6.54 1.28 6.87
CA ASN A 79 -7.24 1.61 8.11
C ASN A 79 -6.30 2.17 9.19
N LEU A 80 -5.03 1.76 9.19
CA LEU A 80 -4.01 2.24 10.12
C LEU A 80 -3.43 3.59 9.68
N THR A 81 -3.20 3.79 8.38
CA THR A 81 -2.53 5.00 7.84
C THR A 81 -3.48 6.18 7.59
N GLU A 82 -4.69 5.94 7.09
CA GLU A 82 -5.62 6.99 6.69
C GLU A 82 -6.03 7.95 7.82
N PRO A 83 -6.33 7.51 9.06
CA PRO A 83 -6.75 8.44 10.12
C PRO A 83 -5.65 9.45 10.48
N GLY A 84 -4.39 9.01 10.52
CA GLY A 84 -3.25 9.88 10.80
C GLY A 84 -3.05 10.93 9.71
N LEU A 85 -3.14 10.50 8.44
CA LEU A 85 -3.04 11.42 7.30
C LEU A 85 -4.19 12.43 7.26
N ARG A 86 -5.42 12.00 7.55
CA ARG A 86 -6.58 12.91 7.66
C ARG A 86 -6.38 13.96 8.76
N LYS A 87 -5.87 13.56 9.93
CA LYS A 87 -5.58 14.48 11.03
C LYS A 87 -4.48 15.48 10.67
N LEU A 88 -3.39 15.04 10.06
CA LEU A 88 -2.31 15.93 9.60
C LEU A 88 -2.82 16.94 8.57
N SER A 89 -3.61 16.47 7.60
CA SER A 89 -4.19 17.31 6.55
C SER A 89 -5.10 18.39 7.14
N ALA A 90 -5.92 18.05 8.13
CA ALA A 90 -6.77 19.00 8.84
C ALA A 90 -5.94 20.08 9.59
N LEU A 91 -4.85 19.69 10.25
CA LEU A 91 -3.96 20.62 10.96
C LEU A 91 -3.26 21.60 10.01
N ILE A 92 -2.81 21.13 8.84
CA ILE A 92 -2.20 21.99 7.82
C ILE A 92 -3.23 23.00 7.29
N GLN A 93 -4.46 22.56 6.99
CA GLN A 93 -5.54 23.43 6.51
C GLN A 93 -5.96 24.48 7.54
N SER A 94 -6.03 24.12 8.84
CA SER A 94 -6.32 25.08 9.89
C SER A 94 -5.24 26.15 10.00
N ASN A 95 -3.96 25.77 9.90
CA ASN A 95 -2.85 26.71 10.00
C ASN A 95 -2.81 27.68 8.80
N GLN A 96 -3.08 27.20 7.59
CA GLN A 96 -3.19 28.05 6.39
C GLN A 96 -4.35 29.06 6.51
N THR A 97 -5.47 28.62 7.07
CA THR A 97 -6.63 29.48 7.30
C THR A 97 -6.32 30.59 8.31
N GLU A 98 -5.64 30.24 9.41
CA GLU A 98 -5.20 31.20 10.43
C GLU A 98 -4.23 32.26 9.87
N GLN A 99 -3.23 31.84 9.09
CA GLN A 99 -2.28 32.75 8.43
C GLN A 99 -2.99 33.72 7.47
N LYS A 100 -3.97 33.23 6.70
CA LYS A 100 -4.76 34.08 5.79
C LYS A 100 -5.56 35.13 6.55
N LEU A 101 -6.20 34.76 7.66
CA LEU A 101 -6.95 35.71 8.49
C LEU A 101 -6.03 36.77 9.08
N LEU A 102 -4.90 36.38 9.69
CA LEU A 102 -3.92 37.31 10.24
C LEU A 102 -3.40 38.31 9.20
N ASN A 103 -3.10 37.86 7.98
CA ASN A 103 -2.68 38.76 6.90
C ASN A 103 -3.80 39.73 6.46
N THR A 104 -5.07 39.29 6.48
CA THR A 104 -6.21 40.11 6.06
C THR A 104 -6.57 41.18 7.11
N TYR A 105 -6.42 40.85 8.40
CA TYR A 105 -6.68 41.79 9.50
C TYR A 105 -5.47 42.68 9.83
N GLY A 106 -4.24 42.21 9.61
CA GLY A 106 -3.00 42.99 9.81
C GLY A 106 -2.74 44.04 8.74
N MET A 107 -3.44 43.98 7.60
CA MET A 107 -3.34 44.96 6.51
C MET A 107 -4.34 46.13 6.65
N GLY A 108 -5.13 46.13 7.72
CA GLY A 108 -6.11 47.18 8.05
C GLY A 108 -5.77 48.03 9.28
N SER A 109 -4.51 48.00 9.76
CA SER A 109 -4.00 48.87 10.83
C SER A 109 -3.06 49.94 10.28
#